data_AF-A0A2E7QVD2-F1
#
_entry.id   AF-A0A2E7QVD2-F1
#
_cell.length_a   1.000
_cell.length_b   1.000
_cell.length_c   1.000
_cell.angle_alpha   90.00
_cell.angle_beta   90.00
_cell.angle_gamma   90.00
#
_symmetry.space_group_name_H-M   'P 1'
#
loop_
_entity.id
_entity.type
_entity.pdbx_description
1 polymer ?
#
loop_
_entity_poly.entity_id
_entity_poly.type
_entity_poly.pdbx_seq_one_letter_code
_entity_poly.pdbx_strand_id
1 'polypeptide(L)'
;RLVALSPHRETVRRTLSFLSLPSNFSIGIRGMYKTVDLIWYAVGDKSADFNFYTKRALLAGVISATSLFWINDESEDSADSWQFLDRRIADVLKIPVLQSRLQRFACRVPDPFKILRTLRAR
;
A
#
# COMPACT_ATOMS: atom_id res chain seq x y z
N ARG A 1 6.16 -0.70 -15.65
CA ARG A 1 5.33 0.52 -15.52
C ARG A 1 6.16 1.80 -15.49
N LEU A 2 7.02 2.04 -14.49
CA LEU A 2 7.73 3.33 -14.35
C LEU A 2 8.61 3.66 -15.56
N VAL A 3 9.36 2.68 -16.09
CA VAL A 3 10.16 2.83 -17.32
C VAL A 3 9.33 3.34 -18.50
N ALA A 4 8.13 2.82 -18.70
CA ALA A 4 7.23 3.26 -19.78
C ALA A 4 6.69 4.67 -19.56
N LEU A 5 6.67 5.16 -18.31
CA LEU A 5 6.21 6.51 -17.97
C LEU A 5 7.35 7.54 -17.94
N SER A 6 8.62 7.11 -18.01
CA SER A 6 9.80 7.98 -17.91
C SER A 6 9.77 9.22 -18.81
N PRO A 7 9.37 9.12 -20.10
CA PRO A 7 9.29 10.30 -20.97
C PRO A 7 8.21 11.31 -20.57
N HIS A 8 7.28 10.94 -19.69
CA HIS A 8 6.07 11.69 -19.38
C HIS A 8 5.93 12.04 -17.89
N ARG A 9 7.04 12.20 -17.15
CA ARG A 9 7.01 12.49 -15.70
C ARG A 9 6.16 13.71 -15.33
N GLU A 10 6.29 14.82 -16.04
CA GLU A 10 5.52 16.03 -15.77
C GLU A 10 4.01 15.81 -15.97
N THR A 11 3.64 15.04 -17.00
CA THR A 11 2.24 14.65 -17.21
C THR A 11 1.74 13.82 -16.03
N VAL A 12 2.52 12.83 -15.57
CA VAL A 12 2.16 12.01 -14.40
C VAL A 12 1.97 12.88 -13.15
N ARG A 13 2.87 13.84 -12.91
CA ARG A 13 2.78 14.80 -11.79
C ARG A 13 1.46 15.57 -11.83
N ARG A 14 1.13 16.17 -12.97
CA ARG A 14 -0.13 16.92 -13.16
C ARG A 14 -1.36 16.03 -13.01
N THR A 15 -1.32 14.83 -13.58
CA THR A 15 -2.42 13.87 -13.46
C THR A 15 -2.66 13.47 -12.01
N LEU A 16 -1.62 13.23 -11.21
CA LEU A 16 -1.79 12.95 -9.79
C LEU A 16 -2.44 14.11 -9.03
N SER A 17 -2.01 15.35 -9.29
CA SER A 17 -2.64 16.54 -8.71
C SER A 17 -4.12 16.65 -9.10
N PHE A 18 -4.43 16.45 -10.38
CA PHE A 18 -5.81 16.48 -10.89
C PHE A 18 -6.70 15.39 -10.26
N LEU A 19 -6.18 14.17 -10.11
CA LEU A 19 -6.88 13.04 -9.50
C LEU A 19 -7.01 13.17 -7.98
N SER A 20 -6.21 14.03 -7.34
CA SER A 20 -6.31 14.29 -5.90
C SER A 20 -7.47 15.21 -5.54
N LEU A 21 -8.08 15.89 -6.53
CA LEU A 21 -9.27 16.70 -6.32
C LEU A 21 -10.46 15.81 -5.91
N PRO A 22 -11.30 16.22 -4.94
CA PRO A 22 -12.42 15.41 -4.46
C PRO A 22 -13.36 14.92 -5.56
N SER A 23 -13.61 15.75 -6.58
CA SER A 23 -14.45 15.41 -7.74
C SER A 23 -13.87 14.28 -8.61
N ASN A 24 -12.55 14.14 -8.64
CA ASN A 24 -11.82 13.19 -9.50
C ASN A 24 -11.23 12.01 -8.71
N PHE A 25 -11.26 12.07 -7.38
CA PHE A 25 -10.61 11.09 -6.51
C PHE A 25 -11.07 9.65 -6.77
N SER A 26 -12.37 9.47 -7.00
CA SER A 26 -12.97 8.16 -7.31
C SER A 26 -12.40 7.54 -8.60
N ILE A 27 -12.10 8.37 -9.60
CA ILE A 27 -11.48 7.95 -10.87
C ILE A 27 -10.05 7.46 -10.60
N GLY A 28 -9.29 8.22 -9.81
CA GLY A 28 -7.91 7.88 -9.44
C GLY A 28 -7.84 6.57 -8.67
N ILE A 29 -8.70 6.39 -7.67
CA ILE A 29 -8.79 5.15 -6.88
C ILE A 29 -9.17 3.96 -7.76
N ARG A 30 -10.14 4.12 -8.66
CA ARG A 30 -10.55 3.04 -9.58
C ARG A 30 -9.40 2.63 -10.52
N GLY A 31 -8.65 3.60 -11.05
CA GLY A 31 -7.47 3.35 -11.87
C GLY A 31 -6.35 2.64 -11.10
N MET A 32 -6.08 3.07 -9.87
CA MET A 32 -5.12 2.42 -8.98
C MET A 32 -5.52 0.97 -8.68
N TYR A 33 -6.79 0.75 -8.31
CA TYR A 33 -7.30 -0.59 -8.02
C TYR A 33 -7.13 -1.53 -9.21
N LYS A 34 -7.55 -1.08 -10.42
CA LYS A 34 -7.36 -1.87 -11.65
C LYS A 34 -5.89 -2.19 -11.91
N THR A 35 -4.98 -1.24 -11.69
CA THR A 35 -3.54 -1.45 -11.88
C THR A 35 -3.00 -2.53 -10.94
N VAL A 36 -3.35 -2.43 -9.66
CA VAL A 36 -2.95 -3.39 -8.62
C VAL A 36 -3.53 -4.78 -8.91
N ASP A 37 -4.80 -4.82 -9.30
CA ASP A 37 -5.50 -6.07 -9.62
C ASP A 37 -4.88 -6.77 -10.83
N LEU A 38 -4.54 -6.02 -11.88
CA LEU A 38 -3.84 -6.55 -13.07
C LEU A 38 -2.44 -7.08 -12.73
N ILE A 39 -1.69 -6.43 -11.84
CA ILE A 39 -0.38 -6.93 -11.42
C ILE A 39 -0.53 -8.27 -10.68
N TRP A 40 -1.46 -8.36 -9.74
CA TRP A 40 -1.70 -9.62 -9.00
C TRP A 40 -2.26 -10.72 -9.90
N TYR A 41 -3.12 -10.36 -10.86
CA TYR A 41 -3.63 -11.27 -11.88
C TYR A 41 -2.49 -11.81 -12.75
N ALA A 42 -1.58 -10.95 -13.22
CA ALA A 42 -0.44 -11.35 -14.04
C ALA A 42 0.55 -12.27 -13.30
N VAL A 43 0.65 -12.14 -11.97
CA VAL A 43 1.48 -13.01 -11.12
C VAL A 43 0.74 -14.32 -10.74
N GLY A 44 -0.53 -14.47 -11.13
CA GLY A 44 -1.31 -15.69 -10.90
C GLY A 44 -1.79 -15.86 -9.46
N ASP A 45 -1.99 -14.77 -8.72
CA ASP A 45 -2.46 -14.84 -7.33
C ASP A 45 -3.87 -15.44 -7.25
N LYS A 46 -4.02 -16.52 -6.46
CA LYS A 46 -5.29 -17.21 -6.19
C LYS A 46 -5.84 -16.91 -4.79
N SER A 47 -5.37 -15.83 -4.16
CA SER A 47 -5.78 -15.52 -2.78
C SER A 47 -7.27 -15.21 -2.73
N ALA A 48 -7.98 -15.85 -1.81
CA ALA A 48 -9.35 -15.51 -1.45
C ALA A 48 -9.38 -14.71 -0.13
N ASP A 49 -10.54 -14.12 0.17
CA ASP A 49 -10.87 -13.53 1.47
C ASP A 49 -9.95 -12.37 1.91
N PHE A 50 -9.58 -12.31 3.20
CA PHE A 50 -8.83 -11.20 3.78
C PHE A 50 -7.45 -10.97 3.14
N ASN A 51 -6.80 -12.05 2.68
CA ASN A 51 -5.51 -11.98 2.00
C ASN A 51 -5.62 -11.25 0.65
N PHE A 52 -6.75 -11.42 -0.06
CA PHE A 52 -7.02 -10.73 -1.33
C PHE A 52 -6.98 -9.21 -1.16
N TYR A 53 -7.67 -8.68 -0.14
CA TYR A 53 -7.74 -7.24 0.13
C TYR A 53 -6.42 -6.70 0.69
N THR A 54 -5.80 -7.44 1.61
CA THR A 54 -4.55 -7.02 2.26
C THR A 54 -3.43 -6.89 1.24
N LYS A 55 -3.24 -7.90 0.36
CA LYS A 55 -2.23 -7.85 -0.71
C LYS A 55 -2.41 -6.67 -1.65
N ARG A 56 -3.66 -6.36 -2.02
CA ARG A 56 -3.98 -5.23 -2.91
C ARG A 56 -3.73 -3.90 -2.23
N ALA A 57 -4.16 -3.73 -0.98
CA ALA A 57 -3.93 -2.51 -0.22
C ALA A 57 -2.42 -2.24 -0.04
N LEU A 58 -1.65 -3.26 0.30
CA LEU A 58 -0.20 -3.14 0.46
C LEU A 58 0.51 -2.77 -0.85
N LEU A 59 0.17 -3.44 -1.96
CA LEU A 59 0.74 -3.11 -3.26
C LEU A 59 0.33 -1.70 -3.72
N ALA A 60 -0.91 -1.27 -3.49
CA ALA A 60 -1.35 0.09 -3.77
C ALA A 60 -0.51 1.13 -3.01
N GLY A 61 -0.19 0.86 -1.74
CA GLY A 61 0.71 1.69 -0.94
C GLY A 61 2.11 1.79 -1.54
N VAL A 62 2.70 0.66 -1.92
CA VAL A 62 4.03 0.62 -2.56
C VAL A 62 4.05 1.40 -3.88
N ILE A 63 3.08 1.16 -4.76
CA ILE A 63 3.00 1.84 -6.06
C ILE A 63 2.83 3.35 -5.87
N SER A 64 1.97 3.77 -4.95
CA SER A 64 1.70 5.19 -4.70
C SER A 64 2.94 5.90 -4.14
N ALA A 65 3.55 5.33 -3.09
CA ALA A 65 4.75 5.90 -2.49
C ALA A 65 5.93 5.96 -3.48
N THR A 66 6.15 4.88 -4.23
CA THR A 66 7.24 4.82 -5.22
C THR A 66 6.99 5.78 -6.37
N SER A 67 5.74 5.91 -6.85
CA SER A 67 5.41 6.86 -7.92
C SER A 67 5.63 8.31 -7.50
N LEU A 68 5.29 8.66 -6.25
CA LEU A 68 5.52 10.01 -5.71
C LEU A 68 7.01 10.32 -5.56
N PHE A 69 7.79 9.37 -5.06
CA PHE A 69 9.24 9.51 -4.96
C PHE A 69 9.87 9.69 -6.35
N TRP A 70 9.52 8.81 -7.28
CA TRP A 70 10.05 8.76 -8.64
C TRP A 70 9.80 10.02 -9.47
N ILE A 71 8.72 10.75 -9.22
CA ILE A 71 8.43 11.99 -9.93
C ILE A 71 9.52 13.05 -9.70
N ASN A 72 10.16 13.05 -8.53
CA ASN A 72 11.18 14.03 -8.14
C ASN A 72 12.60 13.44 -8.12
N ASP A 73 12.79 12.23 -8.64
CA ASP A 73 14.08 11.56 -8.65
C ASP A 73 14.94 12.02 -9.84
N GLU A 74 16.02 12.73 -9.55
CA GLU A 74 16.98 13.25 -10.54
C GLU A 74 18.20 12.31 -10.74
N SER A 75 18.25 11.17 -10.03
CA SER A 75 19.33 10.19 -10.20
C SER A 75 19.32 9.55 -11.59
N GLU A 76 20.50 9.14 -12.05
CA GLU A 76 20.67 8.40 -13.30
C GLU A 76 19.80 7.13 -13.30
N ASP A 77 19.04 6.92 -14.37
CA ASP A 77 18.10 5.82 -14.55
C ASP A 77 17.10 5.59 -13.39
N SER A 78 16.85 6.63 -12.58
CA SER A 78 16.03 6.54 -11.37
C SER A 78 16.55 5.53 -10.33
N ALA A 79 17.87 5.41 -10.19
CA ALA A 79 18.53 4.51 -9.25
C ALA A 79 17.98 4.65 -7.81
N ASP A 80 17.73 5.87 -7.35
CA ASP A 80 17.21 6.13 -6.01
C ASP A 80 15.77 5.62 -5.85
N SER A 81 14.94 5.74 -6.90
CA SER A 81 13.59 5.18 -6.92
C SER A 81 13.58 3.66 -6.86
N TRP A 82 14.52 2.99 -7.53
CA TRP A 82 14.65 1.54 -7.47
C TRP A 82 15.03 1.08 -6.06
N GLN A 83 16.01 1.73 -5.43
CA GLN A 83 16.36 1.45 -4.03
C GLN A 83 15.23 1.77 -3.07
N PHE A 84 14.45 2.83 -3.33
CA PHE A 84 13.25 3.14 -2.55
C PHE A 84 12.18 2.04 -2.68
N LEU A 85 11.92 1.57 -3.90
CA LEU A 85 10.99 0.49 -4.18
C LEU A 85 11.36 -0.78 -3.42
N ASP A 86 12.63 -1.19 -3.47
CA ASP A 86 13.11 -2.39 -2.78
C ASP A 86 12.89 -2.31 -1.27
N ARG A 87 13.19 -1.16 -0.66
CA ARG A 87 12.92 -0.92 0.76
C ARG A 87 11.43 -1.03 1.08
N ARG A 88 10.54 -0.47 0.24
CA ARG A 88 9.08 -0.54 0.43
C ARG A 88 8.54 -1.96 0.27
N ILE A 89 9.04 -2.74 -0.67
CA ILE A 89 8.69 -4.16 -0.81
C ILE A 89 9.14 -4.93 0.43
N ALA A 90 10.39 -4.72 0.88
CA ALA A 90 10.91 -5.36 2.09
C ALA A 90 10.08 -5.02 3.35
N ASP A 91 9.57 -3.79 3.46
CA ASP A 91 8.72 -3.38 4.58
C ASP A 91 7.34 -4.06 4.53
N VAL A 92 6.75 -4.17 3.33
CA VAL A 92 5.46 -4.85 3.14
C VAL A 92 5.53 -6.33 3.53
N LEU A 93 6.65 -7.00 3.23
CA LEU A 93 6.87 -8.40 3.62
C LEU A 93 6.91 -8.61 5.14
N LYS A 94 7.19 -7.58 5.94
CA LYS A 94 7.19 -7.66 7.41
C LYS A 94 5.79 -7.55 8.03
N ILE A 95 4.81 -7.01 7.30
CA ILE A 95 3.46 -6.73 7.83
C ILE A 95 2.71 -8.00 8.24
N PRO A 96 2.69 -9.09 7.47
CA PRO A 96 2.07 -10.35 7.89
C PRO A 96 2.69 -10.90 9.19
N VAL A 97 4.01 -10.78 9.32
CA VAL A 97 4.72 -11.20 10.54
C VAL A 97 4.27 -10.35 11.74
N LEU A 98 4.15 -9.03 11.55
CA LEU A 98 3.67 -8.13 12.59
C LEU A 98 2.21 -8.45 13.00
N GLN A 99 1.32 -8.67 12.03
CA GLN A 99 -0.07 -9.08 12.29
C GLN A 99 -0.14 -10.38 13.10
N SER A 100 0.64 -11.40 12.73
CA SER A 100 0.69 -12.67 13.46
C SER A 100 1.22 -12.51 14.90
N ARG A 101 2.14 -11.56 15.14
CA ARG A 101 2.62 -11.23 16.49
C ARG A 101 1.52 -10.55 17.29
N LEU A 102 0.86 -9.54 16.73
CA LEU A 102 -0.23 -8.82 17.39
C LEU A 102 -1.39 -9.75 17.77
N GLN A 103 -1.80 -10.67 16.87
CA GLN A 103 -2.83 -11.66 17.17
C GLN A 103 -2.44 -12.55 18.36
N ARG A 104 -1.18 -13.03 18.39
CA ARG A 104 -0.67 -13.83 19.52
C ARG A 104 -0.68 -13.07 20.84
N PHE A 105 -0.35 -11.78 20.82
CA PHE A 105 -0.41 -10.95 22.03
C PHE A 105 -1.85 -10.65 22.43
N ALA A 106 -2.75 -10.35 21.49
CA ALA A 106 -4.16 -10.07 21.77
C ALA A 106 -4.85 -11.27 22.45
N CYS A 107 -4.58 -12.50 22.02
CA CYS A 107 -5.09 -13.70 22.71
C CYS A 107 -4.51 -13.91 24.11
N ARG A 108 -3.40 -13.25 24.44
CA ARG A 108 -2.69 -13.39 25.73
C ARG A 108 -3.10 -12.33 26.76
N VAL A 109 -3.81 -11.27 26.33
CA VAL A 109 -4.24 -10.18 27.21
C VAL A 109 -5.68 -10.44 27.66
N PRO A 110 -5.97 -10.42 28.98
CA PRO A 110 -7.33 -10.60 29.48
C PRO A 110 -8.28 -9.52 28.94
N ASP A 111 -9.52 -9.91 28.68
CA ASP A 111 -10.54 -9.11 28.01
C ASP A 111 -10.68 -7.70 28.65
N PRO A 112 -10.26 -6.62 27.95
CA PRO A 112 -10.17 -5.28 28.54
C PRO A 112 -11.55 -4.76 28.99
N PHE A 113 -12.62 -5.24 28.38
CA PHE A 113 -13.99 -4.90 28.78
C PHE A 113 -14.39 -5.52 30.11
N LYS A 114 -13.86 -6.69 30.48
CA LYS A 114 -14.09 -7.27 31.81
C LYS A 114 -13.42 -6.46 32.90
N ILE A 115 -12.19 -5.97 32.66
CA ILE A 115 -11.43 -5.15 33.61
C ILE A 115 -12.13 -3.81 33.86
N LEU A 116 -12.60 -3.16 32.79
CA LEU A 116 -13.40 -1.93 32.88
C LEU A 116 -14.72 -2.15 33.64
N ARG A 117 -15.38 -3.29 33.45
CA ARG A 117 -16.61 -3.61 34.17
C ARG A 117 -16.39 -3.86 35.65
N THR A 118 -15.25 -4.44 36.03
CA THR A 118 -14.87 -4.62 37.44
C THR A 118 -14.50 -3.32 38.15
N LEU A 119 -14.01 -2.32 37.41
CA LEU A 119 -13.68 -0.99 37.96
C LEU A 119 -14.91 -0.08 38.12
N ARG A 120 -15.98 -0.31 37.35
CA ARG A 120 -17.25 0.42 37.47
C ARG A 120 -18.20 -0.14 38.55
N ALA A 121 -17.92 -1.34 39.05
CA ALA A 121 -18.70 -2.02 40.07
C ALA A 121 -18.11 -1.90 41.49
N ARG A 122 -17.14 -1.00 41.68
CA ARG A 122 -16.57 -0.62 42.98
C ARG A 122 -16.94 0.82 43.32
#